data_AF-A0A248KKI3-F1
#
_entry.id   AF-A0A248KKI3-F1
#
_cell.length_a   1.000
_cell.length_b   1.000
_cell.length_c   1.000
_cell.angle_alpha   90.00
_cell.angle_beta   90.00
_cell.angle_gamma   90.00
#
_symmetry.space_group_name_H-M   'P 1'
#
loop_
_entity.id
_entity.type
_entity.pdbx_description
1 polymer ?
#
loop_
_entity_poly.entity_id
_entity_poly.type
_entity_poly.pdbx_seq_one_letter_code
_entity_poly.pdbx_strand_id
1 'polypeptide(L)'
;MTTQARNKWFNRKLENALRELELVASRRWFHGEGDYPAARLDAIWREMLLYQFHDILPGSSITRVYDESVDRYQTLLAEVEQLIRANLTQRGAFVIHNLSGFDREEWLMLADTPMRVAVPAFGYRVIDEAVAAVLPDIIAQPQRLENDLLRVDFNTQGHIVALVDKQAGRSLLQPDTVGNRLAVYDDICGNCWDIDITYRQREPDCFALVDTTAYQEGAAAVVEQHYRYGHSTLTQKISLLPGSKRLTFETRVDWHESDKMLRTAFAVNVLSERVSCDIQFGKIQRSARVNNVYDAAQFEICAHKWIDYSQPDYGVALLNDSKYGHYAKDGVLDLNLLRSQRYPGRTLTPASTVFPTRCSRTAVMKWWDWLTGKRICSTIRCEYALARRGSQRRAARRLSPVTRRISAWRR
;
A
#
# COMPACT_ATOMS: atom_id res chain seq x y z
N MET A 1 13.07 -9.62 7.75
CA MET A 1 11.97 -8.60 7.75
C MET A 1 11.63 -8.10 6.34
N THR A 2 12.61 -7.86 5.47
CA THR A 2 12.36 -7.15 4.19
C THR A 2 12.59 -8.01 2.94
N THR A 3 13.40 -9.07 3.02
CA THR A 3 13.59 -10.01 1.91
C THR A 3 12.26 -10.66 1.52
N GLN A 4 12.18 -11.14 0.27
CA GLN A 4 10.97 -11.82 -0.23
C GLN A 4 9.70 -10.99 0.00
N ALA A 5 9.76 -9.71 -0.38
CA ALA A 5 8.68 -8.75 -0.19
C ALA A 5 7.36 -9.20 -0.86
N ARG A 6 7.45 -9.89 -2.02
CA ARG A 6 6.30 -10.47 -2.72
C ARG A 6 5.58 -11.51 -1.87
N ASN A 7 6.33 -12.41 -1.22
CA ASN A 7 5.77 -13.44 -0.35
C ASN A 7 4.99 -12.81 0.83
N LYS A 8 5.59 -11.81 1.49
CA LYS A 8 4.96 -11.09 2.60
C LYS A 8 3.74 -10.28 2.18
N TRP A 9 3.78 -9.69 0.99
CA TRP A 9 2.65 -8.98 0.40
C TRP A 9 1.46 -9.93 0.20
N PHE A 10 1.70 -11.07 -0.44
CA PHE A 10 0.67 -12.09 -0.64
C PHE A 10 0.11 -12.62 0.68
N ASN A 11 0.97 -12.96 1.64
CA ASN A 11 0.54 -13.39 2.97
C ASN A 11 -0.45 -12.38 3.57
N ARG A 12 -0.08 -11.10 3.62
CA ARG A 12 -0.94 -10.06 4.20
C ARG A 12 -2.22 -9.82 3.41
N LYS A 13 -2.18 -9.92 2.08
CA LYS A 13 -3.39 -9.79 1.25
C LYS A 13 -4.35 -10.95 1.53
N LEU A 14 -3.83 -12.17 1.61
CA LEU A 14 -4.63 -13.36 1.91
C LEU A 14 -5.18 -13.32 3.35
N GLU A 15 -4.40 -12.90 4.36
CA GLU A 15 -4.91 -12.69 5.74
C GLU A 15 -6.14 -11.78 5.76
N ASN A 16 -6.05 -10.64 5.07
CA ASN A 16 -7.13 -9.67 5.04
C ASN A 16 -8.32 -10.20 4.23
N ALA A 17 -8.07 -10.87 3.10
CA ALA A 17 -9.11 -11.43 2.26
C ALA A 17 -9.87 -12.56 2.97
N LEU A 18 -9.19 -13.45 3.70
CA LEU A 18 -9.84 -14.51 4.47
C LEU A 18 -10.72 -13.94 5.57
N ARG A 19 -10.23 -12.96 6.35
CA ARG A 19 -11.06 -12.25 7.34
C ARG A 19 -12.30 -11.63 6.70
N GLU A 20 -12.13 -11.02 5.53
CA GLU A 20 -13.24 -10.41 4.79
C GLU A 20 -14.24 -11.46 4.28
N LEU A 21 -13.77 -12.60 3.79
CA LEU A 21 -14.60 -13.73 3.37
C LEU A 21 -15.41 -14.28 4.55
N GLU A 22 -14.76 -14.55 5.69
CA GLU A 22 -15.43 -15.02 6.90
C GLU A 22 -16.56 -14.07 7.29
N LEU A 23 -16.28 -12.76 7.33
CA LEU A 23 -17.30 -11.76 7.66
C LEU A 23 -18.50 -11.79 6.71
N VAL A 24 -18.27 -11.76 5.39
CA VAL A 24 -19.38 -11.67 4.42
C VAL A 24 -20.15 -13.00 4.33
N ALA A 25 -19.46 -14.13 4.46
CA ALA A 25 -20.07 -15.44 4.46
C ALA A 25 -20.89 -15.67 5.75
N SER A 26 -20.37 -15.27 6.92
CA SER A 26 -21.12 -15.33 8.17
C SER A 26 -22.38 -14.47 8.14
N ARG A 27 -22.31 -13.26 7.56
CA ARG A 27 -23.49 -12.40 7.38
C ARG A 27 -24.56 -13.11 6.54
N ARG A 28 -24.17 -13.66 5.39
CA ARG A 28 -25.08 -14.34 4.47
C ARG A 28 -25.70 -15.60 5.11
N TRP A 29 -24.88 -16.39 5.81
CA TRP A 29 -25.32 -17.57 6.54
C TRP A 29 -26.31 -17.23 7.66
N PHE A 30 -26.03 -16.18 8.44
CA PHE A 30 -26.91 -15.72 9.50
C PHE A 30 -28.30 -15.30 9.00
N HIS A 31 -28.39 -14.74 7.78
CA HIS A 31 -29.66 -14.39 7.15
C HIS A 31 -30.32 -15.55 6.38
N GLY A 32 -29.74 -16.75 6.39
CA GLY A 32 -30.28 -17.90 5.63
C GLY A 32 -30.17 -17.75 4.11
N GLU A 33 -29.27 -16.89 3.62
CA GLU A 33 -29.12 -16.56 2.19
C GLU A 33 -28.08 -17.44 1.47
N GLY A 34 -27.44 -18.37 2.18
CA GLY A 34 -26.47 -19.32 1.64
C GLY A 34 -25.68 -20.04 2.75
N ASP A 35 -24.97 -21.09 2.37
CA ASP A 35 -24.15 -21.87 3.30
C ASP A 35 -22.82 -21.17 3.63
N TYR A 36 -22.35 -21.36 4.86
CA TYR A 36 -21.01 -20.92 5.26
C TYR A 36 -19.95 -21.90 4.70
N PRO A 37 -18.93 -21.43 3.95
CA PRO A 37 -17.97 -22.30 3.26
C PRO A 37 -16.88 -22.84 4.21
N ALA A 38 -17.28 -23.50 5.31
CA ALA A 38 -16.39 -23.94 6.39
C ALA A 38 -15.24 -24.82 5.90
N ALA A 39 -15.55 -25.87 5.14
CA ALA A 39 -14.55 -26.82 4.66
C ALA A 39 -13.52 -26.15 3.74
N ARG A 40 -13.95 -25.17 2.93
CA ARG A 40 -13.03 -24.47 2.03
C ARG A 40 -12.16 -23.46 2.77
N LEU A 41 -12.73 -22.72 3.72
CA LEU A 41 -11.98 -21.82 4.60
C LEU A 41 -10.91 -22.59 5.39
N ASP A 42 -11.26 -23.73 5.99
CA ASP A 42 -10.30 -24.58 6.72
C ASP A 42 -9.14 -25.04 5.82
N ALA A 43 -9.44 -25.51 4.60
CA ALA A 43 -8.40 -25.91 3.65
C ALA A 43 -7.45 -24.75 3.28
N ILE A 44 -8.00 -23.57 2.98
CA ILE A 44 -7.20 -22.39 2.60
C ILE A 44 -6.38 -21.89 3.79
N TRP A 45 -6.96 -21.83 5.00
CA TRP A 45 -6.23 -21.45 6.20
C TRP A 45 -5.07 -22.39 6.50
N ARG A 46 -5.27 -23.71 6.40
CA ARG A 46 -4.19 -24.69 6.60
C ARG A 46 -3.05 -24.49 5.61
N GLU A 47 -3.36 -24.31 4.33
CA GLU A 47 -2.35 -24.07 3.30
C GLU A 47 -1.62 -22.74 3.52
N MET A 48 -2.36 -21.69 3.87
CA MET A 48 -1.76 -20.40 4.19
C MET A 48 -0.82 -20.48 5.41
N LEU A 49 -1.23 -21.16 6.48
CA LEU A 49 -0.44 -21.32 7.70
C LEU A 49 0.84 -22.12 7.47
N LEU A 50 0.85 -23.05 6.50
CA LEU A 50 2.07 -23.71 6.04
C LEU A 50 3.10 -22.69 5.55
N TYR A 51 2.68 -21.68 4.78
CA TYR A 51 3.57 -20.63 4.28
C TYR A 51 3.95 -19.58 5.34
N GLN A 52 3.27 -19.58 6.50
CA GLN A 52 3.66 -18.79 7.68
C GLN A 52 4.77 -19.44 8.52
N PHE A 53 5.32 -20.57 8.08
CA PHE A 53 6.49 -21.17 8.71
C PHE A 53 7.66 -20.18 8.80
N HIS A 54 8.43 -20.28 9.90
CA HIS A 54 9.44 -19.30 10.27
C HIS A 54 10.62 -19.19 9.31
N ASP A 55 10.77 -20.11 8.36
CA ASP A 55 11.75 -19.99 7.27
C ASP A 55 11.16 -19.56 5.92
N ILE A 56 9.83 -19.61 5.77
CA ILE A 56 9.13 -19.23 4.54
C ILE A 56 8.71 -17.76 4.64
N LEU A 57 7.91 -17.41 5.63
CA LEU A 57 7.39 -16.04 5.76
C LEU A 57 8.50 -14.99 5.95
N PRO A 58 9.53 -15.22 6.80
CA PRO A 58 10.63 -14.27 6.96
C PRO A 58 11.50 -14.08 5.73
N GLY A 59 11.46 -14.98 4.75
CA GLY A 59 12.23 -14.83 3.51
C GLY A 59 13.60 -15.51 3.53
N SER A 60 13.77 -16.56 4.33
CA SER A 60 15.02 -17.27 4.63
C SER A 60 15.20 -18.64 3.96
N SER A 61 14.23 -19.17 3.22
CA SER A 61 14.36 -20.42 2.46
C SER A 61 15.09 -20.28 1.10
N ILE A 62 15.35 -21.40 0.43
CA ILE A 62 15.87 -21.44 -0.95
C ILE A 62 14.82 -20.97 -1.99
N THR A 63 15.26 -20.58 -3.19
CA THR A 63 14.41 -20.03 -4.26
C THR A 63 13.16 -20.87 -4.55
N ARG A 64 13.30 -22.19 -4.65
CA ARG A 64 12.20 -23.11 -4.97
C ARG A 64 10.99 -22.95 -4.04
N VAL A 65 11.23 -22.71 -2.75
CA VAL A 65 10.15 -22.53 -1.76
C VAL A 65 9.32 -21.29 -2.08
N TYR A 66 9.94 -20.24 -2.62
CA TYR A 66 9.24 -19.02 -3.03
C TYR A 66 8.57 -19.14 -4.38
N ASP A 67 9.17 -19.87 -5.33
CA ASP A 67 8.50 -20.16 -6.60
C ASP A 67 7.18 -20.90 -6.35
N GLU A 68 7.19 -21.90 -5.45
CA GLU A 68 5.99 -22.65 -5.06
C GLU A 68 5.02 -21.81 -4.22
N SER A 69 5.47 -21.19 -3.12
CA SER A 69 4.56 -20.44 -2.23
C SER A 69 3.92 -19.23 -2.90
N VAL A 70 4.64 -18.48 -3.75
CA VAL A 70 4.09 -17.31 -4.45
C VAL A 70 3.01 -17.71 -5.46
N ASP A 71 3.22 -18.78 -6.22
CA ASP A 71 2.21 -19.30 -7.16
C ASP A 71 0.94 -19.75 -6.42
N ARG A 72 1.12 -20.48 -5.31
CA ARG A 72 0.01 -20.95 -4.47
C ARG A 72 -0.73 -19.81 -3.82
N TYR A 73 -0.04 -18.82 -3.25
CA TYR A 73 -0.67 -17.61 -2.72
C TYR A 73 -1.52 -16.87 -3.77
N GLN A 74 -1.03 -16.75 -5.00
CA GLN A 74 -1.77 -16.11 -6.08
C GLN A 74 -3.07 -16.85 -6.40
N THR A 75 -3.01 -18.19 -6.47
CA THR A 75 -4.17 -19.04 -6.68
C THR A 75 -5.19 -18.90 -5.54
N LEU A 76 -4.74 -19.01 -4.29
CA LEU A 76 -5.60 -18.91 -3.11
C LEU A 76 -6.26 -17.52 -3.00
N LEU A 77 -5.50 -16.45 -3.24
CA LEU A 77 -6.04 -15.09 -3.17
C LEU A 77 -7.12 -14.86 -4.23
N ALA A 78 -6.88 -15.29 -5.48
CA ALA A 78 -7.86 -15.16 -6.55
C ALA A 78 -9.16 -15.90 -6.24
N GLU A 79 -9.06 -17.09 -5.64
CA GLU A 79 -10.21 -17.87 -5.20
C GLU A 79 -10.97 -17.20 -4.06
N VAL A 80 -10.27 -16.74 -3.01
CA VAL A 80 -10.91 -16.03 -1.89
C VAL A 80 -11.61 -14.76 -2.39
N GLU A 81 -11.02 -14.03 -3.33
CA GLU A 81 -11.66 -12.87 -3.96
C GLU A 81 -12.92 -13.22 -4.77
N GLN A 82 -12.96 -14.39 -5.41
CA GLN A 82 -14.18 -14.90 -6.04
C GLN A 82 -15.24 -15.25 -5.00
N LEU A 83 -14.86 -15.93 -3.92
CA LEU A 83 -15.78 -16.29 -2.83
C LEU A 83 -16.32 -15.06 -2.12
N ILE A 84 -15.51 -14.02 -1.90
CA ILE A 84 -15.97 -12.73 -1.36
C ILE A 84 -17.04 -12.16 -2.28
N ARG A 85 -16.75 -12.00 -3.58
CA ARG A 85 -17.70 -11.46 -4.56
C ARG A 85 -19.01 -12.23 -4.61
N ALA A 86 -18.95 -13.55 -4.51
CA ALA A 86 -20.13 -14.42 -4.47
C ALA A 86 -20.98 -14.25 -3.21
N ASN A 87 -20.43 -13.73 -2.11
CA ASN A 87 -21.10 -13.53 -0.83
C ASN A 87 -21.46 -12.07 -0.53
N LEU A 88 -21.02 -11.13 -1.38
CA LEU A 88 -21.42 -9.73 -1.27
C LEU A 88 -22.84 -9.51 -1.79
N THR A 89 -23.57 -8.60 -1.15
CA THR A 89 -24.89 -8.15 -1.62
C THR A 89 -24.72 -7.36 -2.93
N GLN A 90 -25.52 -7.69 -3.94
CA GLN A 90 -25.45 -7.09 -5.29
C GLN A 90 -26.79 -6.46 -5.75
N ARG A 91 -27.67 -6.10 -4.80
CA ARG A 91 -28.97 -5.47 -5.11
C ARG A 91 -28.82 -3.94 -5.15
N GLY A 92 -28.86 -3.36 -6.34
CA GLY A 92 -28.74 -1.92 -6.59
C GLY A 92 -27.81 -1.61 -7.77
N ALA A 93 -27.70 -0.35 -8.19
CA ALA A 93 -26.78 0.04 -9.27
C ALA A 93 -25.31 0.01 -8.79
N PHE A 94 -25.03 0.59 -7.62
CA PHE A 94 -23.74 0.49 -6.95
C PHE A 94 -23.95 0.03 -5.50
N VAL A 95 -23.23 -1.02 -5.09
CA VAL A 95 -23.25 -1.49 -3.70
C VAL A 95 -21.85 -1.42 -3.12
N ILE A 96 -21.69 -0.54 -2.13
CA ILE A 96 -20.40 -0.24 -1.52
C ILE A 96 -20.38 -0.88 -0.13
N HIS A 97 -19.44 -1.79 0.09
CA HIS A 97 -19.31 -2.53 1.33
C HIS A 97 -18.15 -1.99 2.16
N ASN A 98 -18.41 -1.77 3.45
CA ASN A 98 -17.40 -1.47 4.44
C ASN A 98 -17.20 -2.70 5.33
N LEU A 99 -16.10 -3.41 5.11
CA LEU A 99 -15.76 -4.63 5.87
C LEU A 99 -14.81 -4.32 7.06
N SER A 100 -14.65 -3.04 7.38
CA SER A 100 -13.91 -2.58 8.55
C SER A 100 -14.85 -2.35 9.74
N GLY A 101 -14.29 -2.43 10.95
CA GLY A 101 -15.04 -2.21 12.20
C GLY A 101 -15.26 -0.76 12.56
N PHE A 102 -15.16 0.16 11.60
CA PHE A 102 -15.35 1.59 11.83
C PHE A 102 -16.21 2.18 10.71
N ASP A 103 -16.97 3.23 11.01
CA ASP A 103 -17.63 4.03 9.99
C ASP A 103 -16.58 4.64 9.07
N ARG A 104 -16.81 4.57 7.76
CA ARG A 104 -15.87 5.04 6.76
C ARG A 104 -16.57 6.01 5.84
N GLU A 105 -15.89 7.10 5.54
CA GLU A 105 -16.30 8.06 4.54
C GLU A 105 -15.12 8.30 3.61
N GLU A 106 -15.29 7.99 2.33
CA GLU A 106 -14.22 8.14 1.33
C GLU A 106 -14.76 8.67 0.02
N TRP A 107 -13.88 9.34 -0.73
CA TRP A 107 -14.11 9.69 -2.13
C TRP A 107 -13.97 8.45 -3.01
N LEU A 108 -15.00 8.17 -3.79
CA LEU A 108 -15.07 7.05 -4.74
C LEU A 108 -15.39 7.57 -6.13
N MET A 109 -14.92 6.85 -7.15
CA MET A 109 -15.32 7.06 -8.53
C MET A 109 -16.43 6.07 -8.88
N LEU A 110 -17.65 6.57 -9.09
CA LEU A 110 -18.81 5.76 -9.46
C LEU A 110 -19.23 6.16 -10.87
N ALA A 111 -19.04 5.27 -11.86
CA ALA A 111 -19.29 5.57 -13.28
C ALA A 111 -18.70 6.93 -13.72
N ASP A 112 -17.38 7.07 -13.52
CA ASP A 112 -16.61 8.29 -13.84
C ASP A 112 -17.05 9.56 -13.09
N THR A 113 -17.91 9.42 -12.09
CA THR A 113 -18.39 10.53 -11.26
C THR A 113 -17.80 10.44 -9.85
N PRO A 114 -17.05 11.46 -9.39
CA PRO A 114 -16.53 11.48 -8.03
C PRO A 114 -17.65 11.76 -7.04
N MET A 115 -17.77 10.89 -6.04
CA MET A 115 -18.77 11.00 -4.98
C MET A 115 -18.15 10.68 -3.63
N ARG A 116 -18.51 11.46 -2.61
CA ARG A 116 -18.13 11.19 -1.22
C ARG A 116 -19.17 10.28 -0.58
N VAL A 117 -18.76 9.09 -0.17
CA VAL A 117 -19.68 8.06 0.32
C VAL A 117 -19.33 7.66 1.74
N ALA A 118 -20.30 7.86 2.64
CA ALA A 118 -20.27 7.33 4.00
C ALA A 118 -20.94 5.95 4.04
N VAL A 119 -20.27 4.98 4.66
CA VAL A 119 -20.71 3.60 4.86
C VAL A 119 -20.42 3.19 6.31
N PRO A 120 -21.42 2.73 7.09
CA PRO A 120 -21.22 2.37 8.49
C PRO A 120 -20.31 1.14 8.65
N ALA A 121 -19.75 0.97 9.85
CA ALA A 121 -18.92 -0.18 10.22
C ALA A 121 -19.62 -1.52 9.88
N PHE A 122 -18.88 -2.45 9.27
CA PHE A 122 -19.39 -3.76 8.82
C PHE A 122 -20.65 -3.73 7.94
N GLY A 123 -21.02 -2.56 7.41
CA GLY A 123 -22.23 -2.34 6.65
C GLY A 123 -21.99 -2.23 5.16
N TYR A 124 -23.06 -1.89 4.45
CA TYR A 124 -23.00 -1.52 3.04
C TYR A 124 -23.95 -0.36 2.75
N ARG A 125 -23.73 0.32 1.63
CA ARG A 125 -24.60 1.36 1.11
C ARG A 125 -24.95 1.08 -0.33
N VAL A 126 -26.23 1.21 -0.66
CA VAL A 126 -26.73 1.15 -2.04
C VAL A 126 -26.84 2.57 -2.57
N ILE A 127 -26.36 2.78 -3.79
CA ILE A 127 -26.48 4.04 -4.52
C ILE A 127 -27.11 3.71 -5.87
N ASP A 128 -28.28 4.27 -6.13
CA ASP A 128 -29.03 4.03 -7.36
C ASP A 128 -28.52 4.90 -8.52
N GLU A 129 -28.08 6.12 -8.21
CA GLU A 129 -27.55 7.08 -9.18
C GLU A 129 -26.33 7.81 -8.60
N ALA A 130 -25.26 7.90 -9.39
CA ALA A 130 -24.07 8.65 -9.02
C ALA A 130 -24.33 10.15 -9.24
N VAL A 131 -24.33 10.91 -8.16
CA VAL A 131 -24.48 12.37 -8.21
C VAL A 131 -23.11 13.00 -8.03
N ALA A 132 -22.69 13.82 -9.00
CA ALA A 132 -21.43 14.52 -8.96
C ALA A 132 -21.38 15.45 -7.74
N ALA A 133 -20.44 15.17 -6.83
CA ALA A 133 -20.15 16.09 -5.74
C ALA A 133 -19.28 17.23 -6.27
N VAL A 134 -19.50 18.44 -5.73
CA VAL A 134 -18.58 19.56 -5.95
C VAL A 134 -17.23 19.16 -5.35
N LEU A 135 -16.20 19.12 -6.20
CA LEU A 135 -14.84 18.84 -5.76
C LEU A 135 -14.28 20.08 -5.07
N PRO A 136 -13.78 19.97 -3.84
CA PRO A 136 -13.06 21.08 -3.21
C PRO A 136 -11.83 21.45 -4.03
N ASP A 137 -11.42 22.71 -3.93
CA ASP A 137 -10.20 23.18 -4.58
C ASP A 137 -8.99 22.38 -4.08
N ILE A 138 -8.31 21.73 -5.02
CA ILE A 138 -7.11 20.94 -4.78
C ILE A 138 -6.09 21.26 -5.86
N ILE A 139 -4.83 21.40 -5.47
CA ILE A 139 -3.74 21.76 -6.36
C ILE A 139 -2.93 20.52 -6.69
N ALA A 140 -2.79 20.24 -7.98
CA ALA A 140 -1.88 19.24 -8.54
C ALA A 140 -0.91 19.93 -9.50
N GLN A 141 0.33 20.14 -9.08
CA GLN A 141 1.42 20.68 -9.90
C GLN A 141 2.67 19.83 -9.68
N PRO A 142 3.60 19.74 -10.64
CA PRO A 142 4.79 18.89 -10.49
C PRO A 142 5.61 19.18 -9.22
N GLN A 143 5.64 20.44 -8.79
CA GLN A 143 6.36 20.88 -7.59
C GLN A 143 5.46 21.04 -6.35
N ARG A 144 4.14 20.83 -6.45
CA ARG A 144 3.21 21.07 -5.34
C ARG A 144 1.95 20.20 -5.37
N LEU A 145 1.64 19.59 -4.22
CA LEU A 145 0.31 19.07 -3.89
C LEU A 145 -0.28 19.87 -2.74
N GLU A 146 -1.52 20.33 -2.86
CA GLU A 146 -2.17 21.07 -1.77
C GLU A 146 -3.67 20.79 -1.71
N ASN A 147 -4.20 20.58 -0.50
CA ASN A 147 -5.63 20.58 -0.22
C ASN A 147 -5.94 21.59 0.91
N ASP A 148 -7.13 21.50 1.48
CA ASP A 148 -7.60 22.32 2.60
C ASP A 148 -6.75 22.15 3.89
N LEU A 149 -6.13 20.99 4.10
CA LEU A 149 -5.45 20.65 5.36
C LEU A 149 -3.92 20.52 5.25
N LEU A 150 -3.38 20.18 4.09
CA LEU A 150 -1.97 19.87 3.86
C LEU A 150 -1.45 20.60 2.61
N ARG A 151 -0.20 21.09 2.72
CA ARG A 151 0.61 21.52 1.58
C ARG A 151 1.88 20.69 1.53
N VAL A 152 2.24 20.20 0.34
CA VAL A 152 3.42 19.41 0.06
C VAL A 152 4.17 20.05 -1.10
N ASP A 153 5.42 20.43 -0.88
CA ASP A 153 6.29 21.02 -1.90
C ASP A 153 7.44 20.05 -2.24
N PHE A 154 7.72 19.90 -3.54
CA PHE A 154 8.75 19.01 -4.07
C PHE A 154 9.91 19.79 -4.68
N ASN A 155 11.13 19.26 -4.55
CA ASN A 155 12.29 19.81 -5.27
C ASN A 155 12.45 19.18 -6.67
N THR A 156 13.51 19.59 -7.37
CA THR A 156 13.87 19.08 -8.71
C THR A 156 14.29 17.60 -8.73
N GLN A 157 14.52 16.98 -7.57
CA GLN A 157 14.80 15.54 -7.43
C GLN A 157 13.55 14.76 -7.00
N GLY A 158 12.41 15.43 -6.83
CA GLY A 158 11.14 14.83 -6.40
C GLY A 158 11.05 14.56 -4.90
N HIS A 159 12.06 14.96 -4.12
CA HIS A 159 12.02 14.88 -2.66
C HIS A 159 11.06 15.93 -2.09
N ILE A 160 10.42 15.61 -0.98
CA ILE A 160 9.55 16.53 -0.26
C ILE A 160 10.44 17.50 0.53
N VAL A 161 10.40 18.78 0.20
CA VAL A 161 11.16 19.84 0.89
C VAL A 161 10.33 20.61 1.88
N ALA A 162 9.01 20.64 1.70
CA ALA A 162 8.10 21.19 2.69
C ALA A 162 6.85 20.34 2.79
N LEU A 163 6.40 20.15 4.03
CA LEU A 163 5.20 19.42 4.37
C LEU A 163 4.55 20.15 5.52
N VAL A 164 3.43 20.82 5.26
CA VAL A 164 2.81 21.77 6.19
C VAL A 164 1.39 21.31 6.49
N ASP A 165 1.06 21.22 7.79
CA ASP A 165 -0.30 21.05 8.27
C ASP A 165 -0.88 22.46 8.46
N LYS A 166 -1.84 22.81 7.61
CA LYS A 166 -2.48 24.12 7.56
C LYS A 166 -3.34 24.39 8.78
N GLN A 167 -3.91 23.33 9.38
CA GLN A 167 -4.73 23.45 10.58
C GLN A 167 -3.86 23.67 11.82
N ALA A 168 -2.75 22.96 11.94
CA ALA A 168 -1.81 23.11 13.05
C ALA A 168 -0.82 24.28 12.85
N GLY A 169 -0.75 24.85 11.64
CA GLY A 169 0.14 25.96 11.32
C GLY A 169 1.63 25.63 11.43
N ARG A 170 2.02 24.36 11.24
CA ARG A 170 3.41 23.88 11.47
C ARG A 170 3.98 23.09 10.31
N SER A 171 5.31 23.11 10.19
CA SER A 171 6.07 22.19 9.33
C SER A 171 6.22 20.83 10.00
N LEU A 172 6.07 19.78 9.21
CA LEU A 172 6.15 18.39 9.62
C LEU A 172 7.52 17.79 9.33
N LEU A 173 8.32 18.43 8.47
CA LEU A 173 9.71 18.07 8.26
C LEU A 173 10.63 18.93 9.13
N GLN A 174 11.73 18.34 9.59
CA GLN A 174 12.77 19.07 10.29
C GLN A 174 13.39 20.12 9.35
N PRO A 175 13.87 21.27 9.89
CA PRO A 175 14.56 22.27 9.08
C PRO A 175 15.71 21.67 8.27
N ASP A 176 15.88 22.12 7.03
CA ASP A 176 16.97 21.71 6.12
C ASP A 176 17.04 20.21 5.83
N THR A 177 15.96 19.47 6.08
CA THR A 177 15.83 18.05 5.74
C THR A 177 14.87 17.82 4.58
N VAL A 178 14.93 16.62 4.02
CA VAL A 178 14.02 16.19 2.96
C VAL A 178 13.25 14.94 3.38
N GLY A 179 12.00 14.84 2.93
CA GLY A 179 11.16 13.66 3.05
C GLY A 179 11.09 12.87 1.76
N ASN A 180 10.72 11.59 1.88
CA ASN A 180 10.58 10.65 0.77
C ASN A 180 11.85 10.53 -0.10
N ARG A 181 13.04 10.60 0.51
CA ARG A 181 14.29 10.31 -0.20
C ARG A 181 14.37 8.81 -0.49
N LEU A 182 14.37 8.44 -1.77
CA LEU A 182 14.50 7.05 -2.23
C LEU A 182 15.98 6.63 -2.26
N ALA A 183 16.47 6.21 -1.09
CA ALA A 183 17.86 5.86 -0.87
C ALA A 183 18.12 4.37 -1.14
N VAL A 184 19.25 4.06 -1.78
CA VAL A 184 19.71 2.71 -2.05
C VAL A 184 21.01 2.47 -1.29
N TYR A 185 20.97 1.54 -0.35
CA TYR A 185 22.11 1.14 0.47
C TYR A 185 22.74 -0.14 -0.08
N ASP A 186 24.06 -0.23 0.05
CA ASP A 186 24.79 -1.48 -0.10
C ASP A 186 24.44 -2.45 1.02
N ASP A 187 24.21 -3.69 0.63
CA ASP A 187 23.86 -4.79 1.53
C ASP A 187 24.78 -5.99 1.29
N ILE A 188 26.04 -5.71 0.96
CA ILE A 188 27.03 -6.70 0.47
C ILE A 188 27.43 -7.70 1.57
N CYS A 189 27.42 -7.26 2.83
CA CYS A 189 27.83 -8.07 3.97
C CYS A 189 26.67 -8.84 4.63
N GLY A 190 25.45 -8.67 4.12
CA GLY A 190 24.25 -9.28 4.66
C GLY A 190 23.96 -10.68 4.10
N ASN A 191 22.86 -11.26 4.55
CA ASN A 191 22.22 -12.41 3.95
C ASN A 191 20.69 -12.26 4.11
N CYS A 192 19.89 -13.25 3.70
CA CYS A 192 18.43 -13.14 3.83
C CYS A 192 17.89 -12.96 5.27
N TRP A 193 18.68 -13.28 6.30
CA TRP A 193 18.38 -13.06 7.72
C TRP A 193 18.95 -11.73 8.23
N ASP A 194 20.26 -11.51 8.04
CA ASP A 194 21.02 -10.47 8.72
C ASP A 194 21.26 -9.25 7.84
N ILE A 195 21.13 -8.06 8.43
CA ILE A 195 21.56 -6.78 7.86
C ILE A 195 22.79 -6.32 8.65
N ASP A 196 23.83 -5.86 7.96
CA ASP A 196 25.00 -5.26 8.59
C ASP A 196 24.59 -4.01 9.40
N ILE A 197 24.81 -4.01 10.72
CA ILE A 197 24.45 -2.90 11.61
C ILE A 197 25.06 -1.55 11.19
N THR A 198 26.16 -1.58 10.45
CA THR A 198 26.88 -0.38 9.99
C THR A 198 26.41 0.15 8.64
N TYR A 199 25.40 -0.45 7.99
CA TYR A 199 24.99 -0.06 6.62
C TYR A 199 24.67 1.43 6.48
N ARG A 200 24.13 2.06 7.54
CA ARG A 200 23.78 3.49 7.57
C ARG A 200 24.98 4.44 7.70
N GLN A 201 26.16 3.93 8.05
CA GLN A 201 27.40 4.72 8.14
C GLN A 201 27.99 4.99 6.75
N ARG A 202 27.56 4.25 5.73
CA ARG A 202 27.94 4.45 4.34
C ARG A 202 26.95 5.41 3.69
N GLU A 203 27.45 6.29 2.84
CA GLU A 203 26.59 7.18 2.07
C GLU A 203 25.76 6.35 1.07
N PRO A 204 24.42 6.46 1.09
CA PRO A 204 23.59 5.73 0.16
C PRO A 204 23.58 6.42 -1.22
N ASP A 205 23.48 5.60 -2.25
CA ASP A 205 23.05 6.06 -3.56
C ASP A 205 21.58 6.51 -3.50
N CYS A 206 21.11 7.18 -4.56
CA CYS A 206 19.72 7.60 -4.67
C CYS A 206 19.19 7.32 -6.07
N PHE A 207 17.88 7.05 -6.15
CA PHE A 207 17.17 7.06 -7.41
C PHE A 207 17.22 8.45 -8.04
N ALA A 208 17.59 8.52 -9.32
CA ALA A 208 17.58 9.76 -10.09
C ALA A 208 16.18 9.97 -10.69
N LEU A 209 15.60 11.16 -10.47
CA LEU A 209 14.34 11.54 -11.08
C LEU A 209 14.53 11.74 -12.58
N VAL A 210 13.67 11.10 -13.37
CA VAL A 210 13.63 11.18 -14.84
C VAL A 210 12.56 12.17 -15.29
N ASP A 211 11.35 12.04 -14.75
CA ASP A 211 10.24 12.93 -15.06
C ASP A 211 9.25 13.05 -13.90
N THR A 212 8.42 14.09 -13.97
CA THR A 212 7.32 14.31 -13.04
C THR A 212 6.12 14.82 -13.81
N THR A 213 4.98 14.19 -13.57
CA THR A 213 3.69 14.63 -14.08
C THR A 213 2.76 14.92 -12.91
N ALA A 214 1.86 15.87 -13.09
CA ALA A 214 0.84 16.17 -12.10
C ALA A 214 -0.51 16.21 -12.77
N TYR A 215 -1.49 15.57 -12.16
CA TYR A 215 -2.83 15.44 -12.68
C TYR A 215 -3.82 15.20 -11.54
N GLN A 216 -5.10 15.24 -11.88
CA GLN A 216 -6.17 14.90 -10.95
C GLN A 216 -6.77 13.55 -11.35
N GLU A 217 -6.87 12.62 -10.40
CA GLU A 217 -7.53 11.32 -10.58
C GLU A 217 -8.75 11.24 -9.69
N GLY A 218 -9.92 11.47 -10.27
CA GLY A 218 -11.17 11.62 -9.53
C GLY A 218 -11.11 12.82 -8.59
N ALA A 219 -11.27 12.58 -7.29
CA ALA A 219 -11.12 13.63 -6.28
C ALA A 219 -9.66 13.86 -5.86
N ALA A 220 -8.73 12.96 -6.17
CA ALA A 220 -7.36 13.04 -5.67
C ALA A 220 -6.48 13.92 -6.57
N ALA A 221 -5.71 14.82 -5.96
CA ALA A 221 -4.57 15.45 -6.61
C ALA A 221 -3.39 14.49 -6.58
N VAL A 222 -2.71 14.34 -7.71
CA VAL A 222 -1.66 13.35 -7.92
C VAL A 222 -0.43 14.01 -8.51
N VAL A 223 0.73 13.66 -7.94
CA VAL A 223 2.04 13.84 -8.55
C VAL A 223 2.62 12.45 -8.80
N GLU A 224 2.94 12.16 -10.05
CA GLU A 224 3.55 10.89 -10.47
C GLU A 224 4.98 11.15 -10.93
N GLN A 225 5.91 10.46 -10.29
CA GLN A 225 7.34 10.63 -10.47
C GLN A 225 7.95 9.33 -11.00
N HIS A 226 8.79 9.44 -12.02
CA HIS A 226 9.53 8.32 -12.59
C HIS A 226 11.00 8.44 -12.28
N TYR A 227 11.61 7.34 -11.86
CA TYR A 227 12.98 7.29 -11.40
C TYR A 227 13.76 6.14 -12.06
N ARG A 228 15.08 6.31 -12.11
CA ARG A 228 16.03 5.28 -12.54
C ARG A 228 17.20 5.15 -11.55
N TYR A 229 17.65 3.93 -11.34
CA TYR A 229 18.88 3.61 -10.64
C TYR A 229 19.47 2.33 -11.23
N GLY A 230 20.71 2.37 -11.74
CA GLY A 230 21.33 1.21 -12.38
C GLY A 230 20.48 0.64 -13.51
N HIS A 231 20.09 -0.63 -13.37
CA HIS A 231 19.21 -1.37 -14.29
C HIS A 231 17.75 -1.37 -13.84
N SER A 232 17.42 -0.64 -12.77
CA SER A 232 16.12 -0.63 -12.13
C SER A 232 15.35 0.67 -12.41
N THR A 233 14.02 0.55 -12.44
CA THR A 233 13.11 1.69 -12.60
C THR A 233 12.07 1.73 -11.50
N LEU A 234 11.62 2.92 -11.15
CA LEU A 234 10.64 3.12 -10.09
C LEU A 234 9.64 4.20 -10.51
N THR A 235 8.36 3.89 -10.44
CA THR A 235 7.27 4.86 -10.58
C THR A 235 6.65 5.06 -9.21
N GLN A 236 6.57 6.29 -8.74
CA GLN A 236 5.89 6.63 -7.50
C GLN A 236 4.77 7.63 -7.75
N LYS A 237 3.57 7.24 -7.37
CA LYS A 237 2.38 8.08 -7.40
C LYS A 237 2.08 8.59 -6.00
N ILE A 238 2.21 9.89 -5.81
CA ILE A 238 1.95 10.60 -4.55
C ILE A 238 0.60 11.27 -4.69
N SER A 239 -0.33 10.97 -3.78
CA SER A 239 -1.71 11.44 -3.89
C SER A 239 -2.25 12.02 -2.58
N LEU A 240 -3.04 13.07 -2.73
CA LEU A 240 -3.71 13.79 -1.66
C LEU A 240 -5.20 13.90 -1.98
N LEU A 241 -6.05 13.56 -1.01
CA LEU A 241 -7.51 13.66 -1.13
C LEU A 241 -8.02 14.92 -0.44
N PRO A 242 -9.12 15.54 -0.90
CA PRO A 242 -9.75 16.65 -0.21
C PRO A 242 -10.24 16.25 1.19
N GLY A 243 -10.07 17.14 2.17
CA GLY A 243 -10.46 16.91 3.57
C GLY A 243 -9.60 15.88 4.30
N SER A 244 -8.46 15.48 3.74
CA SER A 244 -7.65 14.37 4.25
C SER A 244 -6.25 14.82 4.64
N LYS A 245 -5.88 14.56 5.89
CA LYS A 245 -4.50 14.62 6.40
C LYS A 245 -3.73 13.33 6.09
N ARG A 246 -3.87 12.80 4.87
CA ARG A 246 -3.26 11.52 4.49
C ARG A 246 -2.58 11.65 3.15
N LEU A 247 -1.25 11.63 3.15
CA LEU A 247 -0.43 11.59 1.95
C LEU A 247 -0.19 10.13 1.58
N THR A 248 -0.62 9.72 0.40
CA THR A 248 -0.58 8.32 -0.04
C THR A 248 0.46 8.14 -1.13
N PHE A 249 1.40 7.23 -0.91
CA PHE A 249 2.45 6.85 -1.86
C PHE A 249 2.13 5.47 -2.42
N GLU A 250 1.92 5.40 -3.73
CA GLU A 250 1.83 4.17 -4.49
C GLU A 250 3.13 3.98 -5.27
N THR A 251 3.98 3.07 -4.83
CA THR A 251 5.28 2.81 -5.46
C THR A 251 5.17 1.56 -6.33
N ARG A 252 5.77 1.58 -7.51
CA ARG A 252 5.97 0.41 -8.37
C ARG A 252 7.44 0.39 -8.71
N VAL A 253 8.09 -0.74 -8.47
CA VAL A 253 9.52 -0.89 -8.70
C VAL A 253 9.74 -2.09 -9.60
N ASP A 254 10.47 -1.89 -10.68
CA ASP A 254 11.08 -2.95 -11.46
C ASP A 254 12.55 -3.05 -11.04
N TRP A 255 12.84 -4.07 -10.22
CA TRP A 255 14.08 -4.16 -9.44
C TRP A 255 15.00 -5.25 -9.95
N HIS A 256 16.18 -4.85 -10.43
CA HIS A 256 17.20 -5.72 -11.04
C HIS A 256 18.56 -5.63 -10.34
N GLU A 257 18.67 -4.88 -9.23
CA GLU A 257 19.93 -4.76 -8.49
C GLU A 257 20.14 -5.93 -7.53
N SER A 258 21.40 -6.32 -7.34
CA SER A 258 21.81 -7.39 -6.42
C SER A 258 22.55 -6.83 -5.20
N ASP A 259 22.32 -7.43 -4.03
CA ASP A 259 22.95 -7.08 -2.76
C ASP A 259 22.73 -5.60 -2.39
N LYS A 260 21.51 -5.12 -2.62
CA LYS A 260 21.08 -3.74 -2.40
C LYS A 260 19.80 -3.68 -1.57
N MET A 261 19.60 -2.56 -0.88
CA MET A 261 18.43 -2.29 -0.06
C MET A 261 17.85 -0.91 -0.37
N LEU A 262 16.62 -0.87 -0.88
CA LEU A 262 15.88 0.36 -1.18
C LEU A 262 15.05 0.78 0.03
N ARG A 263 15.21 2.04 0.44
CA ARG A 263 14.52 2.64 1.60
C ARG A 263 13.93 3.99 1.25
N THR A 264 12.91 4.39 2.00
CA THR A 264 12.38 5.76 2.00
C THR A 264 12.39 6.31 3.40
N ALA A 265 12.78 7.58 3.56
CA ALA A 265 12.93 8.23 4.87
C ALA A 265 12.21 9.58 4.93
N PHE A 266 11.72 9.90 6.11
CA PHE A 266 11.02 11.14 6.45
C PHE A 266 11.58 11.66 7.77
N ALA A 267 12.34 12.75 7.72
CA ALA A 267 12.82 13.45 8.91
C ALA A 267 11.71 14.33 9.47
N VAL A 268 10.93 13.78 10.40
CA VAL A 268 9.76 14.43 10.99
C VAL A 268 10.14 15.38 12.12
N ASN A 269 9.49 16.54 12.14
CA ASN A 269 9.63 17.56 13.18
C ASN A 269 8.73 17.25 14.38
N VAL A 270 8.98 16.09 15.02
CA VAL A 270 8.34 15.66 16.26
C VAL A 270 9.42 15.22 17.23
N LEU A 271 9.34 15.71 18.46
CA LEU A 271 10.28 15.35 19.51
C LEU A 271 9.67 14.29 20.42
N SER A 272 10.23 13.08 20.40
CA SER A 272 9.82 12.00 21.28
C SER A 272 10.99 11.10 21.63
N GLU A 273 10.97 10.51 22.82
CA GLU A 273 11.96 9.52 23.23
C GLU A 273 11.56 8.10 22.81
N ARG A 274 10.31 7.92 22.38
CA ARG A 274 9.76 6.60 22.05
C ARG A 274 8.89 6.67 20.80
N VAL A 275 8.87 5.56 20.08
CA VAL A 275 7.94 5.32 18.97
C VAL A 275 7.00 4.19 19.32
N SER A 276 5.73 4.34 18.97
CA SER A 276 4.73 3.28 19.10
C SER A 276 4.71 2.45 17.82
N CYS A 277 4.88 1.14 17.93
CA CYS A 277 4.88 0.22 16.79
C CYS A 277 3.73 -0.76 16.89
N ASP A 278 3.03 -0.99 15.78
CA ASP A 278 1.99 -2.00 15.65
C ASP A 278 2.57 -3.42 15.79
N ILE A 279 1.93 -4.23 16.64
CA ILE A 279 2.20 -5.66 16.81
C ILE A 279 0.89 -6.45 16.78
N GLN A 280 0.96 -7.78 16.83
CA GLN A 280 -0.22 -8.62 16.96
C GLN A 280 -1.07 -8.17 18.15
N PHE A 281 -2.32 -7.79 17.87
CA PHE A 281 -3.33 -7.40 18.86
C PHE A 281 -2.94 -6.26 19.81
N GLY A 282 -1.95 -5.43 19.47
CA GLY A 282 -1.49 -4.39 20.37
C GLY A 282 -0.48 -3.44 19.76
N LYS A 283 0.20 -2.70 20.65
CA LYS A 283 1.35 -1.87 20.30
C LYS A 283 2.45 -2.06 21.32
N ILE A 284 3.69 -1.91 20.89
CA ILE A 284 4.86 -1.84 21.76
C ILE A 284 5.57 -0.50 21.56
N GLN A 285 6.15 0.04 22.62
CA GLN A 285 6.99 1.22 22.52
C GLN A 285 8.46 0.82 22.35
N ARG A 286 9.15 1.43 21.41
CA ARG A 286 10.61 1.26 21.20
C ARG A 286 11.32 2.60 21.36
N SER A 287 12.61 2.56 21.68
CA SER A 287 13.39 3.78 21.88
C SER A 287 13.54 4.52 20.55
N ALA A 288 13.32 5.83 20.58
CA ALA A 288 13.55 6.73 19.45
C ALA A 288 14.95 7.39 19.51
N ARG A 289 15.78 7.00 20.47
CA ARG A 289 17.16 7.50 20.68
C ARG A 289 18.13 6.33 20.79
N VAL A 290 19.43 6.62 20.80
CA VAL A 290 20.48 5.62 21.02
C VAL A 290 21.24 5.99 22.29
N ASN A 291 20.72 5.58 23.46
CA ASN A 291 21.33 5.90 24.75
C ASN A 291 22.20 4.75 25.29
N ASN A 292 21.95 3.53 24.84
CA ASN A 292 22.67 2.33 25.29
C ASN A 292 22.74 1.28 24.17
N VAL A 293 23.39 0.15 24.46
CA VAL A 293 23.59 -0.95 23.50
C VAL A 293 22.28 -1.60 23.04
N TYR A 294 21.24 -1.64 23.87
CA TYR A 294 19.93 -2.18 23.50
C TYR A 294 19.22 -1.27 22.50
N ASP A 295 19.34 0.05 22.69
CA ASP A 295 18.80 1.02 21.76
C ASP A 295 19.54 0.99 20.42
N ALA A 296 20.87 0.80 20.45
CA ALA A 296 21.71 0.65 19.27
C ALA A 296 21.35 -0.62 18.47
N ALA A 297 21.01 -1.72 19.17
CA ALA A 297 20.54 -2.95 18.53
C ALA A 297 19.19 -2.76 17.81
N GLN A 298 18.41 -1.72 18.12
CA GLN A 298 17.16 -1.36 17.43
C GLN A 298 17.42 -0.52 16.16
N PHE A 299 18.47 -0.84 15.39
CA PHE A 299 18.80 -0.19 14.12
C PHE A 299 17.89 -0.61 12.96
N GLU A 300 17.13 -1.68 13.13
CA GLU A 300 16.01 -2.08 12.28
C GLU A 300 14.94 -2.72 13.19
N ILE A 301 13.71 -2.25 13.11
CA ILE A 301 12.62 -2.71 13.98
C ILE A 301 11.44 -3.23 13.16
N CYS A 302 10.78 -4.26 13.69
CA CYS A 302 9.55 -4.79 13.11
C CYS A 302 8.33 -3.99 13.58
N ALA A 303 7.50 -3.57 12.62
CA ALA A 303 6.14 -3.11 12.87
C ALA A 303 5.21 -3.68 11.79
N HIS A 304 3.98 -4.01 12.17
CA HIS A 304 3.04 -4.67 11.27
C HIS A 304 2.46 -3.67 10.25
N LYS A 305 1.52 -2.83 10.68
CA LYS A 305 0.77 -1.93 9.77
C LYS A 305 1.18 -0.47 9.88
N TRP A 306 1.71 -0.06 11.03
CA TRP A 306 2.04 1.33 11.29
C TRP A 306 3.13 1.47 12.35
N ILE A 307 3.84 2.61 12.26
CA ILE A 307 4.67 3.17 13.31
C ILE A 307 4.22 4.60 13.55
N ASP A 308 4.12 5.00 14.80
CA ASP A 308 3.67 6.31 15.24
C ASP A 308 4.77 6.99 16.07
N TYR A 309 5.15 8.18 15.62
CA TYR A 309 6.10 9.07 16.27
C TYR A 309 5.31 10.28 16.77
N SER A 310 5.03 10.30 18.07
CA SER A 310 4.13 11.29 18.67
C SER A 310 4.71 11.92 19.93
N GLN A 311 4.34 13.19 20.12
CA GLN A 311 4.48 14.00 21.31
C GLN A 311 3.06 14.32 21.85
N PRO A 312 2.90 14.91 23.05
CA PRO A 312 1.58 15.06 23.68
C PRO A 312 0.52 15.79 22.83
N ASP A 313 0.93 16.76 22.03
CA ASP A 313 0.06 17.65 21.26
C ASP A 313 0.06 17.35 19.74
N TYR A 314 0.93 16.47 19.25
CA TYR A 314 1.06 16.22 17.82
C TYR A 314 1.71 14.87 17.50
N GLY A 315 1.33 14.24 16.39
CA GLY A 315 1.90 12.96 15.99
C GLY A 315 1.93 12.70 14.49
N VAL A 316 2.88 11.87 14.11
CA VAL A 316 3.11 11.44 12.74
C VAL A 316 3.12 9.93 12.69
N ALA A 317 2.21 9.35 11.90
CA ALA A 317 2.19 7.91 11.65
C ALA A 317 2.59 7.58 10.21
N LEU A 318 3.48 6.61 10.07
CA LEU A 318 3.84 5.98 8.81
C LEU A 318 3.15 4.61 8.74
N LEU A 319 2.25 4.45 7.78
CA LEU A 319 1.49 3.22 7.56
C LEU A 319 2.01 2.51 6.32
N ASN A 320 1.87 1.20 6.29
CA ASN A 320 2.21 0.39 5.13
C ASN A 320 1.22 -0.77 4.94
N ASP A 321 1.22 -1.35 3.75
CA ASP A 321 0.33 -2.45 3.40
C ASP A 321 1.02 -3.84 3.39
N SER A 322 2.34 -3.92 3.54
CA SER A 322 3.11 -5.15 3.28
C SER A 322 4.58 -5.12 3.72
N LYS A 323 5.03 -4.03 4.35
CA LYS A 323 6.44 -3.80 4.71
C LYS A 323 6.62 -3.87 6.22
N TYR A 324 7.64 -4.57 6.67
CA TYR A 324 7.81 -4.88 8.10
C TYR A 324 9.06 -4.26 8.71
N GLY A 325 10.10 -3.99 7.90
CA GLY A 325 11.34 -3.36 8.36
C GLY A 325 11.22 -1.84 8.40
N HIS A 326 11.40 -1.27 9.58
CA HIS A 326 11.36 0.17 9.82
C HIS A 326 12.63 0.62 10.55
N TYR A 327 12.96 1.90 10.43
CA TYR A 327 13.91 2.59 11.29
C TYR A 327 13.26 3.86 11.83
N ALA A 328 13.46 4.13 13.12
CA ALA A 328 12.77 5.20 13.81
C ALA A 328 13.62 5.76 14.95
N LYS A 329 14.56 6.63 14.62
CA LYS A 329 15.45 7.30 15.59
C LYS A 329 15.64 8.76 15.21
N ASP A 330 15.82 9.62 16.21
CA ASP A 330 16.19 11.03 16.04
C ASP A 330 15.25 11.83 15.10
N GLY A 331 13.95 11.51 15.19
CA GLY A 331 12.91 12.09 14.34
C GLY A 331 12.93 11.61 12.89
N VAL A 332 13.76 10.63 12.52
CA VAL A 332 13.74 10.00 11.19
C VAL A 332 12.83 8.79 11.24
N LEU A 333 11.72 8.83 10.49
CA LEU A 333 10.87 7.68 10.18
C LEU A 333 11.25 7.13 8.82
N ASP A 334 11.71 5.89 8.79
CA ASP A 334 12.20 5.24 7.58
C ASP A 334 11.56 3.87 7.41
N LEU A 335 11.24 3.53 6.16
CA LEU A 335 10.68 2.26 5.75
C LEU A 335 11.59 1.57 4.75
N ASN A 336 11.84 0.30 5.01
CA ASN A 336 12.56 -0.59 4.11
C ASN A 336 11.61 -1.15 3.04
N LEU A 337 11.83 -0.78 1.78
CA LEU A 337 10.92 -1.09 0.68
C LEU A 337 11.23 -2.43 0.04
N LEU A 338 12.50 -2.65 -0.32
CA LEU A 338 12.97 -3.84 -1.02
C LEU A 338 14.41 -4.16 -0.60
N ARG A 339 14.74 -5.45 -0.65
CA ARG A 339 16.07 -5.97 -0.32
C ARG A 339 16.38 -7.19 -1.19
N SER A 340 17.54 -7.21 -1.85
CA SER A 340 17.89 -8.21 -2.89
C SER A 340 19.12 -9.07 -2.55
N GLN A 341 19.06 -9.77 -1.42
CA GLN A 341 20.09 -10.72 -1.00
C GLN A 341 20.13 -12.03 -1.81
N ARG A 342 21.30 -12.60 -2.06
CA ARG A 342 21.42 -13.82 -2.90
C ARG A 342 21.56 -15.13 -2.14
N TYR A 343 21.72 -15.07 -0.81
CA TYR A 343 21.83 -16.27 0.02
C TYR A 343 20.65 -16.35 0.99
N PRO A 344 19.90 -17.48 1.04
CA PRO A 344 20.24 -18.79 0.47
C PRO A 344 19.59 -19.10 -0.90
N GLY A 345 18.88 -18.14 -1.51
CA GLY A 345 18.23 -18.30 -2.80
C GLY A 345 18.84 -17.41 -3.89
N ARG A 346 19.11 -17.97 -5.08
CA ARG A 346 19.86 -17.32 -6.18
C ARG A 346 19.14 -16.16 -6.87
N THR A 347 17.83 -16.03 -6.68
CA THR A 347 16.98 -15.06 -7.41
C THR A 347 15.85 -14.62 -6.50
N LEU A 348 15.81 -13.34 -6.12
CA LEU A 348 14.73 -12.81 -5.26
C LEU A 348 13.70 -11.95 -6.01
N THR A 349 13.93 -11.64 -7.29
CA THR A 349 12.98 -10.90 -8.15
C THR A 349 13.20 -11.26 -9.63
N PRO A 350 12.28 -11.96 -10.31
CA PRO A 350 12.33 -12.06 -11.76
C PRO A 350 12.08 -10.70 -12.43
N ALA A 351 12.91 -10.43 -13.43
CA ALA A 351 13.09 -9.22 -14.24
C ALA A 351 11.89 -8.76 -15.10
N SER A 352 10.67 -9.19 -14.82
CA SER A 352 9.49 -8.74 -15.57
C SER A 352 8.22 -9.10 -14.84
N THR A 353 7.66 -8.15 -14.11
CA THR A 353 6.24 -8.22 -13.78
C THR A 353 5.67 -6.82 -13.82
N VAL A 354 5.15 -6.45 -15.00
CA VAL A 354 4.15 -5.41 -15.14
C VAL A 354 3.01 -5.80 -14.20
N PHE A 355 2.85 -5.04 -13.12
CA PHE A 355 1.72 -5.20 -12.20
C PHE A 355 0.43 -4.81 -12.94
N PRO A 356 -0.50 -5.74 -13.27
CA PRO A 356 -1.84 -5.34 -13.67
C PRO A 356 -2.68 -5.30 -12.40
N THR A 357 -2.32 -4.43 -11.46
CA THR A 357 -3.14 -3.96 -10.32
C THR A 357 -2.24 -3.09 -9.44
N ARG A 358 -2.81 -2.04 -8.84
CA ARG A 358 -2.19 -1.14 -7.86
C ARG A 358 -1.41 -1.90 -6.77
N CYS A 359 -0.14 -2.20 -7.01
CA CYS A 359 0.68 -3.03 -6.14
C CYS A 359 1.93 -2.27 -5.70
N SER A 360 1.71 -1.24 -4.88
CA SER A 360 2.14 -1.23 -3.49
C SER A 360 1.83 0.17 -2.95
N ARG A 361 0.87 0.29 -2.01
CA ARG A 361 0.69 1.55 -1.26
C ARG A 361 1.80 1.59 -0.24
N THR A 362 3.00 1.91 -0.71
CA THR A 362 4.26 1.68 0.00
C THR A 362 4.53 2.70 1.09
N ALA A 363 3.75 3.78 1.18
CA ALA A 363 3.63 4.52 2.43
C ALA A 363 2.27 5.21 2.42
N VAL A 364 1.54 5.14 3.52
CA VAL A 364 0.43 6.04 3.77
C VAL A 364 0.84 6.84 4.99
N MET A 365 1.30 8.07 4.79
CA MET A 365 1.58 8.95 5.91
C MET A 365 0.24 9.52 6.36
N LYS A 366 -0.19 9.19 7.58
CA LYS A 366 -1.46 9.66 8.14
C LYS A 366 -1.16 10.46 9.40
N TRP A 367 -1.60 11.71 9.43
CA TRP A 367 -1.34 12.62 10.55
C TRP A 367 -2.48 12.54 11.55
N TRP A 368 -2.14 12.58 12.84
CA TRP A 368 -3.09 12.35 13.93
C TRP A 368 -3.11 13.49 14.93
N ASP A 369 -4.31 13.92 15.29
CA ASP A 369 -4.58 14.74 16.47
C ASP A 369 -5.13 13.82 17.57
N TRP A 370 -4.48 13.81 18.74
CA TRP A 370 -4.61 12.80 19.80
C TRP A 370 -5.99 12.75 20.47
N LEU A 371 -6.94 13.61 20.08
CA LEU A 371 -8.24 13.77 20.73
C LEU A 371 -9.37 12.84 20.23
N THR A 372 -9.22 12.07 19.14
CA THR A 372 -10.37 11.32 18.57
C THR A 372 -10.26 9.79 18.46
N GLY A 373 -9.17 9.14 18.88
CA GLY A 373 -9.13 7.66 19.04
C GLY A 373 -9.42 6.76 17.81
N LYS A 374 -9.65 7.29 16.60
CA LYS A 374 -10.13 6.55 15.42
C LYS A 374 -9.04 5.80 14.64
N ARG A 375 -8.58 4.65 15.16
CA ARG A 375 -7.46 3.81 14.62
C ARG A 375 -7.60 3.40 13.15
N ILE A 376 -6.45 3.09 12.53
CA ILE A 376 -6.22 2.87 11.10
C ILE A 376 -6.87 1.57 10.62
N CYS A 377 -7.83 1.66 9.69
CA CYS A 377 -8.34 0.53 8.93
C CYS A 377 -8.57 0.95 7.47
N SER A 378 -8.06 0.18 6.50
CA SER A 378 -7.86 0.64 5.11
C SER A 378 -8.53 -0.23 4.05
N THR A 379 -9.77 -0.67 4.25
CA THR A 379 -10.52 -1.30 3.14
C THR A 379 -11.99 -0.87 3.14
N ILE A 380 -12.38 -0.12 2.10
CA ILE A 380 -13.76 -0.13 1.57
C ILE A 380 -13.68 -0.92 0.27
N ARG A 381 -14.62 -1.84 0.03
CA ARG A 381 -14.77 -2.54 -1.25
C ARG A 381 -15.98 -1.96 -2.00
N CYS A 382 -15.78 -1.61 -3.26
CA CYS A 382 -16.86 -1.18 -4.15
C CYS A 382 -17.07 -2.28 -5.20
N GLU A 383 -18.26 -2.88 -5.23
CA GLU A 383 -18.63 -3.83 -6.28
C GLU A 383 -19.62 -3.16 -7.23
N TYR A 384 -19.37 -3.33 -8.53
CA TYR A 384 -20.27 -2.87 -9.58
C TYR A 384 -21.33 -3.95 -9.82
N ALA A 385 -22.60 -3.62 -9.70
CA ALA A 385 -23.62 -4.44 -10.32
C ALA A 385 -23.53 -4.18 -11.82
N LEU A 386 -23.07 -5.16 -12.60
CA LEU A 386 -23.31 -5.15 -14.04
C LEU A 386 -24.82 -5.18 -14.24
N ALA A 387 -25.43 -4.01 -14.41
CA ALA A 387 -26.83 -3.89 -14.69
C ALA A 387 -27.13 -4.61 -16.01
N ARG A 388 -27.70 -5.81 -15.94
CA ARG A 388 -28.42 -6.42 -17.06
C ARG A 388 -29.59 -5.51 -17.41
N ARG A 389 -29.38 -4.54 -18.30
CA ARG A 389 -30.48 -3.95 -19.06
C ARG A 389 -30.51 -4.61 -20.43
N GLY A 390 -31.41 -5.58 -20.56
CA GLY A 390 -31.93 -5.96 -21.85
C GLY A 390 -32.70 -4.77 -22.43
N SER A 391 -32.16 -4.18 -23.49
CA SER A 391 -32.98 -3.54 -24.52
C SER A 391 -32.34 -3.84 -25.87
N GLN A 392 -32.94 -4.78 -26.59
CA GLN A 392 -32.74 -4.91 -28.02
C GLN A 392 -33.12 -3.59 -28.73
N ARG A 393 -32.46 -3.36 -29.87
CA ARG A 393 -32.83 -2.46 -31.00
C ARG A 393 -32.46 -0.97 -30.89
N ARG A 394 -31.27 -0.63 -31.39
CA ARG A 394 -31.04 0.04 -32.70
C ARG A 394 -29.66 0.71 -32.72
N ALA A 395 -28.70 0.08 -33.38
CA ALA A 395 -27.62 0.76 -34.14
C ALA A 395 -26.82 -0.28 -34.93
N ALA A 396 -27.50 -1.00 -35.83
CA ALA A 396 -26.81 -1.56 -36.99
C ALA A 396 -26.62 -0.42 -37.99
N ARG A 397 -25.37 -0.04 -38.26
CA ARG A 397 -24.81 0.51 -39.52
C ARG A 397 -23.71 1.53 -39.21
N ARG A 398 -22.46 1.07 -39.32
CA ARG A 398 -21.37 1.64 -40.13
C ARG A 398 -20.07 0.91 -39.80
N LEU A 399 -19.89 -0.24 -40.47
CA LEU A 399 -18.58 -0.83 -40.72
C LEU A 399 -18.41 -0.87 -42.23
N SER A 400 -17.37 -0.22 -42.74
CA SER A 400 -16.79 -0.47 -44.07
C SER A 400 -15.36 0.11 -44.10
N PRO A 401 -14.51 -0.26 -45.09
CA PRO A 401 -13.96 -1.60 -45.20
C PRO A 401 -12.47 -1.57 -45.60
N VAL A 402 -11.59 -2.39 -45.01
CA VAL A 402 -10.42 -2.92 -45.75
C VAL A 402 -10.15 -4.37 -45.31
N THR A 403 -10.82 -5.28 -46.02
CA THR A 403 -10.42 -6.66 -46.38
C THR A 403 -8.94 -6.71 -46.85
N ARG A 404 -8.13 -7.78 -46.79
CA ARG A 404 -8.32 -9.25 -46.65
C ARG A 404 -6.93 -9.93 -46.72
N ARG A 405 -6.89 -11.22 -46.30
CA ARG A 405 -5.92 -12.29 -46.63
C ARG A 405 -4.57 -12.21 -45.87
N ILE A 406 -4.05 -13.28 -45.28
CA ILE A 406 -3.81 -14.62 -45.85
C ILE A 406 -4.06 -15.73 -44.81
N SER A 407 -4.67 -16.81 -45.29
CA SER A 407 -4.86 -18.10 -44.61
C SER A 407 -3.80 -19.12 -45.05
N ALA A 408 -3.32 -19.91 -44.08
CA ALA A 408 -2.91 -21.33 -44.16
C ALA A 408 -1.59 -21.72 -44.88
N TRP A 409 -1.06 -22.89 -44.42
CA TRP A 409 0.13 -23.68 -44.82
C TRP A 409 1.44 -23.25 -44.10
N ARG A 410 2.22 -24.08 -43.39
CA ARG A 410 2.43 -25.55 -43.36
C ARG A 410 3.15 -25.99 -42.07
N ARG A 411 2.82 -27.23 -41.66
CA ARG A 411 3.59 -28.26 -40.94
C ARG A 411 3.97 -28.04 -39.48
#